data_AF-A0A328TB12-F1
#
_entry.id   AF-A0A328TB12-F1
#
_cell.length_a   1.000
_cell.length_b   1.000
_cell.length_c   1.000
_cell.angle_alpha   90.00
_cell.angle_beta   90.00
_cell.angle_gamma   90.00
#
_symmetry.space_group_name_H-M   'P 1'
#
loop_
_entity.id
_entity.type
_entity.pdbx_description
1 polymer ?
#
loop_
_entity_poly.entity_id
_entity_poly.type
_entity_poly.pdbx_seq_one_letter_code
_entity_poly.pdbx_strand_id
1 'polypeptide(L)'
;HDLIEELSQTVRYETPVIMGIDEVNLAGEYRCVITNLATNNIFDMLEHRTQEHLRPFFKDLPDADKVEWVCTDMWRPFKGSFAQYLPNAKLVIDKFHVVKVASEALEAERKNYQAQLSKEDRIYVKKSIRWLTLKRPGNLTPAEQKALEVVKKVIPELA
;
A
#
# COMPACT_ATOMS: atom_id res chain seq x y z
N HIS A 1 32.27 -6.83 -15.70
CA HIS A 1 31.32 -6.45 -16.77
C HIS A 1 30.03 -6.12 -16.05
N ASP A 2 29.73 -4.82 -15.94
CA ASP A 2 28.56 -4.35 -15.21
C ASP A 2 27.40 -4.24 -16.20
N LEU A 3 26.45 -5.18 -16.09
CA LEU A 3 25.29 -5.25 -16.97
C LEU A 3 24.39 -4.02 -16.82
N ILE A 4 24.37 -3.41 -15.62
CA ILE A 4 23.57 -2.21 -15.34
C ILE A 4 24.15 -1.03 -16.10
N GLU A 5 25.47 -0.86 -16.06
CA GLU A 5 26.15 0.23 -16.77
C GLU A 5 25.94 0.12 -18.28
N GLU A 6 26.01 -1.07 -18.87
CA GLU A 6 25.76 -1.29 -20.29
C GLU A 6 24.29 -1.01 -20.69
N LEU A 7 23.33 -1.56 -19.93
CA LEU A 7 21.91 -1.30 -20.20
C LEU A 7 21.55 0.17 -20.01
N SER A 8 22.22 0.88 -19.09
CA SER A 8 22.03 2.32 -18.89
C SER A 8 22.46 3.17 -20.09
N GLN A 9 23.21 2.63 -21.05
CA GLN A 9 23.58 3.34 -22.27
C GLN A 9 22.49 3.24 -23.36
N THR A 10 21.73 2.14 -23.37
CA THR A 10 20.83 1.80 -24.49
C THR A 10 19.36 1.81 -24.10
N VAL A 11 19.04 1.53 -22.84
CA VAL A 11 17.67 1.48 -22.32
C VAL A 11 17.30 2.84 -21.73
N ARG A 12 16.17 3.39 -22.17
CA ARG A 12 15.57 4.59 -21.62
C ARG A 12 14.14 4.25 -21.21
N TYR A 13 13.84 4.36 -19.93
CA TYR A 13 12.47 4.28 -19.45
C TYR A 13 11.80 5.64 -19.63
N GLU A 14 10.61 5.64 -20.19
CA GLU A 14 9.81 6.86 -20.31
C GLU A 14 9.24 7.25 -18.95
N THR A 15 9.31 8.54 -18.62
CA THR A 15 8.73 9.09 -17.39
C THR A 15 7.25 8.73 -17.30
N PRO A 16 6.81 8.09 -16.21
CA PRO A 16 5.45 7.56 -16.11
C PRO A 16 4.42 8.66 -15.90
N VAL A 17 3.33 8.62 -16.67
CA VAL A 17 2.14 9.48 -16.43
C VAL A 17 1.46 9.13 -15.11
N ILE A 18 1.43 7.83 -14.79
CA ILE A 18 0.93 7.29 -13.52
C ILE A 18 2.10 6.61 -12.81
N MET A 19 2.68 7.29 -11.84
CA MET A 19 3.84 6.85 -11.08
C MET A 19 3.41 6.15 -9.79
N GLY A 20 4.00 5.01 -9.48
CA GLY A 20 3.89 4.38 -8.16
C GLY A 20 5.21 4.52 -7.39
N ILE A 21 5.14 4.81 -6.10
CA ILE A 21 6.30 4.86 -5.21
C ILE A 21 6.01 3.98 -3.99
N ASP A 22 6.84 2.97 -3.78
CA ASP A 22 6.70 2.02 -2.68
C ASP A 22 8.09 1.55 -2.18
N GLU A 23 8.10 0.66 -1.19
CA GLU A 23 9.30 0.09 -0.62
C GLU A 23 9.38 -1.42 -0.78
N VAL A 24 10.60 -1.90 -1.02
CA VAL A 24 10.90 -3.33 -1.01
C VAL A 24 12.01 -3.59 0.00
N ASN A 25 11.84 -4.62 0.83
CA ASN A 25 12.92 -5.11 1.67
C ASN A 25 13.80 -6.07 0.86
N LEU A 26 15.06 -5.70 0.65
CA LEU A 26 16.06 -6.50 -0.01
C LEU A 26 17.24 -6.69 0.95
N ALA A 27 17.54 -7.95 1.28
CA ALA A 27 18.63 -8.32 2.18
C ALA A 27 18.61 -7.59 3.55
N GLY A 28 17.42 -7.26 4.06
CA GLY A 28 17.27 -6.58 5.35
C GLY A 28 17.19 -5.05 5.25
N GLU A 29 17.45 -4.48 4.07
CA GLU A 29 17.40 -3.03 3.84
C GLU A 29 16.18 -2.65 2.99
N TYR A 30 15.57 -1.50 3.28
CA TYR A 30 14.46 -0.97 2.49
C TYR A 30 14.97 -0.09 1.35
N ARG A 31 14.65 -0.49 0.11
CA ARG A 31 14.88 0.29 -1.11
C ARG A 31 13.58 0.95 -1.55
N CYS A 32 13.68 2.14 -2.14
CA CYS A 32 12.54 2.81 -2.73
C CYS A 32 12.38 2.33 -4.18
N VAL A 33 11.18 1.86 -4.54
CA VAL A 33 10.86 1.41 -5.90
C VAL A 33 9.92 2.40 -6.54
N ILE A 34 10.26 2.80 -7.76
CA ILE A 34 9.48 3.70 -8.59
C ILE A 34 8.97 2.89 -9.77
N THR A 35 7.66 2.94 -10.01
CA THR A 35 6.99 2.10 -11.00
C THR A 35 6.18 2.95 -11.97
N ASN A 36 6.06 2.46 -13.20
CA ASN A 36 5.04 2.93 -14.13
C ASN A 36 3.79 2.06 -13.95
N LEU A 37 2.76 2.64 -13.35
CA LEU A 37 1.51 1.94 -13.07
C LEU A 37 0.62 1.81 -14.32
N ALA A 38 0.87 2.58 -15.38
CA ALA A 38 0.15 2.42 -16.64
C ALA A 38 0.63 1.19 -17.41
N THR A 39 1.93 0.89 -17.36
CA THR A 39 2.55 -0.24 -18.08
C THR A 39 2.92 -1.42 -17.18
N ASN A 40 2.71 -1.31 -15.87
CA ASN A 40 3.03 -2.33 -14.86
C ASN A 40 4.51 -2.76 -14.87
N ASN A 41 5.44 -1.81 -15.01
CA ASN A 41 6.87 -2.09 -14.95
C ASN A 41 7.59 -1.19 -13.93
N ILE A 42 8.80 -1.62 -13.56
CA ILE A 42 9.69 -0.83 -12.71
C ILE A 42 10.30 0.27 -13.58
N PHE A 43 10.18 1.51 -13.13
CA PHE A 43 10.82 2.67 -13.73
C PHE A 43 12.24 2.85 -13.18
N ASP A 44 12.38 2.83 -11.85
CA ASP A 44 13.68 2.96 -11.19
C ASP A 44 13.65 2.40 -9.75
N MET A 45 14.82 2.23 -9.13
CA MET A 45 14.97 1.84 -7.73
C MET A 45 16.08 2.67 -7.06
N LEU A 46 15.72 3.38 -6.00
CA LEU A 46 16.66 4.18 -5.22
C LEU A 46 17.11 3.43 -3.98
N GLU A 47 18.35 3.74 -3.56
CA GLU A 47 18.97 3.14 -2.39
C GLU A 47 18.15 3.34 -1.11
N HIS A 48 17.53 4.52 -0.97
CA HIS A 48 16.75 4.89 0.20
C HIS A 48 15.51 5.70 -0.17
N ARG A 49 14.50 5.67 0.71
CA ARG A 49 13.27 6.49 0.62
C ARG A 49 13.39 7.88 1.24
N THR A 50 14.56 8.26 1.74
CA THR A 50 14.70 9.53 2.46
C THR A 50 14.50 10.70 1.51
N GLN A 51 14.06 11.85 2.03
CA GLN A 51 13.88 13.05 1.21
C GLN A 51 15.19 13.49 0.54
N GLU A 52 16.33 13.18 1.15
CA GLU A 52 17.67 13.44 0.60
C GLU A 52 17.95 12.67 -0.69
N HIS A 53 17.36 11.48 -0.87
CA HIS A 53 17.50 10.68 -2.10
C HIS A 53 16.39 10.98 -3.10
N LEU A 54 15.17 11.18 -2.61
CA LEU A 54 14.01 11.43 -3.47
C LEU A 54 14.05 12.81 -4.13
N ARG A 55 14.47 13.87 -3.42
CA ARG A 55 14.45 15.23 -3.96
C ARG A 55 15.39 15.41 -5.17
N PRO A 56 16.66 14.98 -5.13
CA PRO A 56 17.53 15.02 -6.30
C PRO A 56 16.97 14.21 -7.47
N PHE A 57 16.45 13.00 -7.20
CA PHE A 57 15.83 12.18 -8.23
C PHE A 57 14.69 12.91 -8.95
N PHE A 58 13.74 13.50 -8.22
CA PHE A 58 12.63 14.23 -8.84
C PHE A 58 13.06 15.54 -9.50
N LYS A 59 14.10 16.18 -8.98
CA LYS A 59 14.67 17.39 -9.60
C LYS A 59 15.24 17.12 -10.98
N ASP A 60 15.90 15.97 -11.14
CA ASP A 60 16.61 15.60 -12.36
C ASP A 60 15.74 14.72 -13.30
N LEU A 61 14.48 14.44 -12.91
CA LEU A 61 13.54 13.64 -13.68
C LEU A 61 13.16 14.36 -14.99
N PRO A 62 13.39 13.77 -16.17
CA PRO A 62 12.97 14.34 -17.43
C PRO A 62 11.44 14.31 -17.57
N ASP A 63 10.88 15.27 -18.30
CA ASP A 63 9.43 15.33 -18.58
C ASP A 63 8.55 15.26 -17.31
N ALA A 64 9.00 15.85 -16.21
CA ALA A 64 8.32 15.85 -14.92
C ALA A 64 6.88 16.41 -14.97
N ASP A 65 6.60 17.28 -15.94
CA ASP A 65 5.28 17.83 -16.23
C ASP A 65 4.28 16.79 -16.78
N LYS A 66 4.75 15.67 -17.35
CA LYS A 66 3.88 14.57 -17.81
C LYS A 66 3.33 13.72 -16.67
N VAL A 67 3.92 13.79 -15.48
CA VAL A 67 3.43 13.02 -14.33
C VAL A 67 2.13 13.65 -13.81
N GLU A 68 1.02 12.97 -14.03
CA GLU A 68 -0.30 13.42 -13.58
C GLU A 68 -0.72 12.83 -12.24
N TRP A 69 -0.27 11.61 -11.96
CA TRP A 69 -0.69 10.85 -10.78
C TRP A 69 0.53 10.21 -10.11
N VAL A 70 0.62 10.36 -8.80
CA VAL A 70 1.63 9.69 -7.97
C VAL A 70 0.91 8.91 -6.90
N CYS A 71 0.98 7.58 -6.97
CA CYS A 71 0.41 6.66 -6.00
C CYS A 71 1.48 6.26 -4.99
N THR A 72 1.28 6.56 -3.71
CA THR A 72 2.22 6.20 -2.64
C THR A 72 1.50 5.58 -1.46
N ASP A 73 2.25 5.00 -0.52
CA ASP A 73 1.75 4.73 0.82
C ASP A 73 1.37 6.06 1.55
N MET A 74 0.73 5.96 2.71
CA MET A 74 0.28 7.06 3.57
C MET A 74 1.40 7.85 4.25
N TRP A 75 2.67 7.58 3.93
CA TRP A 75 3.82 8.27 4.50
C TRP A 75 3.95 9.71 3.95
N ARG A 76 3.54 10.68 4.78
CA ARG A 76 3.50 12.12 4.44
C ARG A 76 4.79 12.68 3.81
N PRO A 77 6.01 12.26 4.21
CA PRO A 77 7.24 12.75 3.60
C PRO A 77 7.36 12.52 2.09
N PHE A 78 6.69 11.53 1.51
CA PHE A 78 6.69 11.35 0.04
C PHE A 78 6.17 12.58 -0.69
N LYS A 79 5.03 13.11 -0.27
CA LYS A 79 4.46 14.33 -0.87
C LYS A 79 5.45 15.48 -0.81
N GLY A 80 6.14 15.64 0.31
CA GLY A 80 7.16 16.68 0.49
C GLY A 80 8.43 16.47 -0.35
N SER A 81 8.64 15.28 -0.91
CA SER A 81 9.78 14.96 -1.76
C SER A 81 9.55 15.30 -3.23
N PHE A 82 8.34 15.10 -3.75
CA PHE A 82 8.05 15.27 -5.18
C PHE A 82 7.21 16.50 -5.53
N ALA A 83 6.42 17.05 -4.59
CA ALA A 83 5.40 18.06 -4.91
C ALA A 83 5.97 19.34 -5.56
N GLN A 84 7.21 19.72 -5.26
CA GLN A 84 7.85 20.90 -5.87
C GLN A 84 8.42 20.63 -7.27
N TYR A 85 8.58 19.36 -7.65
CA TYR A 85 9.22 18.95 -8.91
C TYR A 85 8.21 18.39 -9.91
N LEU A 86 7.07 17.89 -9.44
CA LEU A 86 5.99 17.33 -10.26
C LEU A 86 4.76 18.25 -10.18
N PRO A 87 4.73 19.38 -10.92
CA PRO A 87 3.72 20.41 -10.73
C PRO A 87 2.29 19.96 -11.08
N ASN A 88 2.15 18.99 -11.98
CA ASN A 88 0.85 18.46 -12.43
C ASN A 88 0.38 17.24 -11.63
N ALA A 89 1.25 16.69 -10.77
CA ALA A 89 1.00 15.43 -10.09
C ALA A 89 0.00 15.56 -8.94
N LYS A 90 -1.04 14.72 -8.98
CA LYS A 90 -1.97 14.49 -7.87
C LYS A 90 -1.53 13.28 -7.06
N LEU A 91 -1.44 13.47 -5.75
CA LEU A 91 -1.18 12.37 -4.81
C LEU A 91 -2.42 11.48 -4.69
N VAL A 92 -2.23 10.18 -4.92
CA VAL A 92 -3.19 9.11 -4.64
C VAL A 92 -2.61 8.23 -3.54
N ILE A 93 -3.44 7.87 -2.57
CA ILE A 93 -3.03 6.90 -1.54
C ILE A 93 -3.33 5.50 -2.04
N ASP A 94 -2.35 4.61 -1.95
CA ASP A 94 -2.51 3.22 -2.35
C ASP A 94 -3.56 2.50 -1.49
N LYS A 95 -4.56 1.93 -2.18
CA LYS A 95 -5.65 1.15 -1.57
C LYS A 95 -5.14 -0.05 -0.77
N PHE A 96 -4.04 -0.68 -1.16
CA PHE A 96 -3.55 -1.87 -0.46
C PHE A 96 -3.14 -1.52 0.97
N HIS A 97 -2.38 -0.44 1.11
CA HIS A 97 -1.93 0.06 2.39
C HIS A 97 -3.09 0.52 3.29
N VAL A 98 -4.09 1.20 2.73
CA VAL A 98 -5.31 1.58 3.47
C VAL A 98 -6.05 0.34 3.99
N VAL A 99 -6.28 -0.65 3.11
CA VAL A 99 -6.98 -1.89 3.48
C VAL A 99 -6.19 -2.70 4.50
N LYS A 100 -4.86 -2.72 4.39
CA LYS A 100 -3.97 -3.39 5.34
C LYS A 100 -4.12 -2.80 6.74
N VAL A 101 -3.98 -1.47 6.87
CA VAL A 101 -4.11 -0.78 8.18
C VAL A 101 -5.50 -0.99 8.78
N ALA A 102 -6.57 -0.88 7.97
CA ALA A 102 -7.93 -1.16 8.44
C ALA A 102 -8.09 -2.62 8.91
N SER A 103 -7.54 -3.58 8.18
CA SER A 103 -7.58 -5.00 8.54
C SER A 103 -6.80 -5.30 9.82
N GLU A 104 -5.65 -4.64 10.01
CA GLU A 104 -4.83 -4.77 11.23
C GLU A 104 -5.55 -4.21 12.46
N ALA A 105 -6.21 -3.05 12.33
CA ALA A 105 -7.03 -2.47 13.39
C ALA A 105 -8.20 -3.40 13.78
N LEU A 106 -8.89 -3.95 12.80
CA LEU A 106 -9.98 -4.90 13.03
C LEU A 106 -9.49 -6.21 13.67
N GLU A 107 -8.33 -6.72 13.26
CA GLU A 107 -7.72 -7.90 13.88
C GLU A 107 -7.26 -7.63 15.31
N ALA A 108 -6.83 -6.40 15.63
CA ALA A 108 -6.48 -6.01 16.99
C ALA A 108 -7.71 -6.04 17.91
N GLU A 109 -8.81 -5.40 17.51
CA GLU A 109 -10.06 -5.45 18.28
C GLU A 109 -10.60 -6.88 18.41
N ARG A 110 -10.48 -7.69 17.35
CA ARG A 110 -10.92 -9.09 17.39
C ARG A 110 -10.12 -9.89 18.41
N LYS A 111 -8.81 -9.62 18.55
CA LYS A 111 -7.95 -10.24 19.56
C LYS A 111 -8.32 -9.76 20.97
N ASN A 112 -8.63 -8.47 21.15
CA ASN A 112 -9.08 -7.91 22.43
C ASN A 112 -10.37 -8.57 22.92
N TYR A 113 -11.35 -8.72 22.03
CA TYR A 113 -12.59 -9.43 22.32
C TYR A 113 -12.33 -10.92 22.61
N GLN A 114 -11.53 -11.58 21.76
CA GLN A 114 -11.19 -13.01 21.93
C GLN A 114 -10.52 -13.31 23.28
N ALA A 115 -9.70 -12.42 23.81
CA ALA A 115 -9.00 -12.62 25.07
C ALA A 115 -9.96 -12.81 26.26
N GLN A 116 -11.17 -12.23 26.20
CA GLN A 116 -12.18 -12.27 27.26
C GLN A 116 -13.03 -13.54 27.25
N LEU A 117 -12.88 -14.40 26.23
CA LEU A 117 -13.77 -15.54 25.99
C LEU A 117 -13.22 -16.87 26.49
N SER A 118 -14.14 -17.84 26.63
CA SER A 118 -13.82 -19.24 26.89
C SER A 118 -12.99 -19.86 25.75
N LYS A 119 -12.32 -20.99 26.01
CA LYS A 119 -11.48 -21.67 25.00
C LYS A 119 -12.28 -22.05 23.74
N GLU A 120 -13.54 -22.45 23.90
CA GLU A 120 -14.42 -22.87 22.79
C GLU A 120 -14.82 -21.65 21.94
N ASP A 121 -15.28 -20.58 22.58
CA ASP A 121 -15.66 -19.34 21.92
C ASP A 121 -14.47 -18.68 21.21
N ARG A 122 -13.26 -18.77 21.78
CA ARG A 122 -12.02 -18.32 21.13
C ARG A 122 -11.80 -18.98 19.76
N ILE A 123 -12.10 -20.27 19.64
CA ILE A 123 -11.95 -21.00 18.37
C ILE A 123 -12.99 -20.49 17.37
N TYR A 124 -14.23 -20.30 17.81
CA TYR A 124 -15.31 -19.77 16.98
C TYR A 124 -15.00 -18.36 16.43
N VAL A 125 -14.58 -17.43 17.29
CA VAL A 125 -14.22 -16.06 16.86
C VAL A 125 -13.07 -16.07 15.85
N LYS A 126 -12.05 -16.91 16.05
CA LYS A 126 -10.89 -17.01 15.16
C LYS A 126 -11.24 -17.62 13.80
N LYS A 127 -12.05 -18.69 13.79
CA LYS A 127 -12.35 -19.47 12.57
C LYS A 127 -13.55 -18.96 11.79
N SER A 128 -14.45 -18.19 12.40
CA SER A 128 -15.67 -17.71 11.75
C SER A 128 -15.68 -16.19 11.65
N ILE A 129 -15.72 -15.48 12.77
CA ILE A 129 -15.92 -14.01 12.80
C ILE A 129 -14.79 -13.28 12.05
N ARG A 130 -13.53 -13.73 12.18
CA ARG A 130 -12.40 -13.14 11.45
C ARG A 130 -12.61 -13.08 9.94
N TRP A 131 -13.01 -14.19 9.32
CA TRP A 131 -13.18 -14.23 7.86
C TRP A 131 -14.42 -13.46 7.42
N LEU A 132 -15.42 -13.39 8.29
CA LEU A 132 -16.63 -12.64 8.05
C LEU A 132 -16.36 -11.14 7.97
N THR A 133 -15.54 -10.60 8.88
CA THR A 133 -15.23 -9.16 8.93
C THR A 133 -14.17 -8.72 7.92
N LEU A 134 -13.33 -9.64 7.43
CA LEU A 134 -12.31 -9.35 6.39
C LEU A 134 -12.80 -9.53 4.95
N LYS A 135 -13.98 -10.15 4.74
CA LYS A 135 -14.55 -10.33 3.41
C LYS A 135 -15.17 -9.03 2.90
N ARG A 136 -15.04 -8.77 1.59
CA ARG A 136 -15.75 -7.68 0.93
C ARG A 136 -17.26 -7.92 1.04
N PRO A 137 -18.09 -6.89 1.30
CA PRO A 137 -19.54 -7.05 1.43
C PRO A 137 -20.21 -7.78 0.25
N GLY A 138 -19.78 -7.48 -0.98
CA GLY A 138 -20.27 -8.15 -2.20
C GLY A 138 -19.86 -9.62 -2.35
N ASN A 139 -18.91 -10.10 -1.56
CA ASN A 139 -18.44 -11.49 -1.57
C ASN A 139 -19.03 -12.32 -0.42
N LEU A 140 -19.90 -11.74 0.42
CA LEU A 140 -20.58 -12.44 1.49
C LEU A 140 -21.80 -13.17 0.94
N THR A 141 -21.94 -14.45 1.29
CA THR A 141 -23.17 -15.21 1.06
C THR A 141 -24.33 -14.61 1.88
N PRO A 142 -25.61 -14.89 1.52
CA PRO A 142 -26.75 -14.40 2.30
C PRO A 142 -26.73 -14.84 3.77
N ALA A 143 -26.19 -16.03 4.07
CA ALA A 143 -26.03 -16.52 5.43
C ALA A 143 -24.95 -15.73 6.19
N GLU A 144 -23.83 -15.43 5.53
CA GLU A 144 -22.76 -14.61 6.08
C GLU A 144 -23.21 -13.17 6.32
N GLN A 145 -23.98 -12.56 5.42
CA GLN A 145 -24.54 -11.23 5.64
C GLN A 145 -25.39 -11.18 6.91
N LYS A 146 -26.27 -12.17 7.12
CA LYS A 146 -27.05 -12.27 8.36
C LYS A 146 -26.16 -12.46 9.58
N ALA A 147 -25.13 -13.30 9.48
CA ALA A 147 -24.17 -13.50 10.57
C ALA A 147 -23.41 -12.20 10.88
N LEU A 148 -23.06 -11.40 9.86
CA LEU A 148 -22.33 -10.14 10.04
C LEU A 148 -23.21 -9.13 10.76
N GLU A 149 -24.51 -9.05 10.44
CA GLU A 149 -25.45 -8.20 11.17
C GLU A 149 -25.62 -8.61 12.64
N VAL A 150 -25.50 -9.90 12.97
CA VAL A 150 -25.46 -10.35 14.37
C VAL A 150 -24.15 -9.91 15.02
N VAL A 151 -23.00 -10.10 14.36
CA VAL A 151 -21.70 -9.66 14.87
C VAL A 151 -21.70 -8.17 15.15
N LYS A 152 -22.22 -7.33 14.24
CA LYS A 152 -22.29 -5.87 14.45
C LYS A 152 -23.11 -5.46 15.67
N LYS A 153 -24.14 -6.24 16.03
CA LYS A 153 -25.00 -5.98 17.19
C LYS A 153 -24.38 -6.46 18.50
N VAL A 154 -23.72 -7.61 18.47
CA VAL A 154 -23.18 -8.28 19.67
C VAL A 154 -21.78 -7.76 20.00
N ILE A 155 -21.01 -7.36 18.99
CA ILE A 155 -19.62 -6.89 19.10
C ILE A 155 -19.48 -5.59 18.28
N PRO A 156 -20.04 -4.47 18.76
CA PRO A 156 -20.03 -3.21 18.02
C PRO A 156 -18.62 -2.67 17.75
N GLU A 157 -17.62 -3.08 18.53
CA GLU A 157 -16.20 -2.73 18.32
C GLU A 157 -15.60 -3.41 17.07
N LEU A 158 -16.26 -4.42 16.52
CA LEU A 158 -15.89 -5.11 15.27
C LEU A 158 -16.77 -4.73 14.07
N ALA A 159 -17.63 -3.72 14.23
CA ALA A 159 -18.67 -3.32 13.28
C ALA A 159 -18.28 -2.12 12.40
#